data_AF-A0A931ZSB8-F1
#
_entry.id   AF-A0A931ZSB8-F1
#
_cell.length_a   1.000
_cell.length_b   1.000
_cell.length_c   1.000
_cell.angle_alpha   90.00
_cell.angle_beta   90.00
_cell.angle_gamma   90.00
#
_symmetry.space_group_name_H-M   'P 1'
#
loop_
_entity.id
_entity.type
_entity.pdbx_description
1 polymer ?
#
loop_
_entity_poly.entity_id
_entity_poly.type
_entity_poly.pdbx_seq_one_letter_code
_entity_poly.pdbx_strand_id
1 'polypeptide(L)' 'MKIQDIAFFVVLALLIFKRNPKLAVFCGILCLFLSIPLFSFWIFFTAERLTWYAAAFFFLAIIFYLFKFKK' A
#
# COMPACT_ATOMS: atom_id res chain seq x y z
N MET A 1 1.83 -17.79 -1.25
CA MET A 1 1.85 -16.38 -1.70
C MET A 1 1.17 -16.30 -3.05
N LYS A 2 0.09 -15.53 -3.18
CA LYS A 2 -0.46 -15.24 -4.52
C LYS A 2 0.48 -14.26 -5.21
N ILE A 3 0.38 -14.19 -6.54
CA ILE A 3 1.13 -13.22 -7.35
C ILE A 3 0.94 -11.77 -6.85
N GLN A 4 -0.23 -11.49 -6.24
CA GLN A 4 -0.58 -10.23 -5.61
C GLN A 4 0.31 -9.87 -4.41
N ASP A 5 0.65 -10.84 -3.56
CA ASP A 5 1.53 -10.61 -2.41
C ASP A 5 2.96 -10.30 -2.87
N ILE A 6 3.43 -11.00 -3.92
CA ILE A 6 4.74 -10.77 -4.53
C ILE A 6 4.80 -9.36 -5.13
N ALA A 7 3.78 -8.98 -5.90
CA ALA A 7 3.69 -7.62 -6.46
C ALA A 7 3.68 -6.55 -5.37
N PHE A 8 2.96 -6.78 -4.26
CA PHE A 8 2.99 -5.90 -3.10
C PHE A 8 4.40 -5.73 -2.52
N PHE A 9 5.13 -6.82 -2.27
CA PHE A 9 6.48 -6.73 -1.73
C PHE A 9 7.47 -6.02 -2.67
N VAL A 10 7.36 -6.24 -3.98
CA VAL A 10 8.17 -5.52 -4.98
C VAL A 10 7.89 -4.02 -4.93
N VAL A 11 6.61 -3.62 -4.94
CA VAL A 11 6.22 -2.21 -4.85
C VAL A 11 6.68 -1.60 -3.52
N LEU A 12 6.50 -2.30 -2.41
CA LEU A 12 6.94 -1.87 -1.09
C LEU A 12 8.45 -1.64 -1.04
N ALA A 13 9.25 -2.58 -1.57
CA ALA A 13 10.70 -2.43 -1.66
C ALA A 13 11.09 -1.19 -2.49
N LEU A 14 10.48 -1.01 -3.67
CA LEU A 14 10.74 0.15 -4.52
C LEU A 14 10.39 1.49 -3.83
N LEU A 15 9.29 1.52 -3.07
CA LEU A 15 8.92 2.70 -2.29
C LEU A 15 9.90 2.98 -1.15
N ILE A 16 10.41 1.94 -0.49
CA ILE A 16 11.48 2.05 0.52
C ILE A 16 12.73 2.69 -0.07
N PHE A 17 13.16 2.27 -1.26
CA PHE A 17 14.31 2.88 -1.94
C PHE A 17 14.06 4.32 -2.37
N LYS A 18 12.86 4.65 -2.89
CA LYS A 18 12.53 6.02 -3.32
C LYS A 18 12.34 7.01 -2.16
N ARG A 19 11.97 6.54 -0.96
CA ARG A 19 11.72 7.36 0.24
C ARG A 19 10.77 8.56 0.01
N ASN A 20 9.85 8.44 -0.94
CA ASN A 20 8.92 9.52 -1.27
C ASN A 20 7.55 9.26 -0.61
N PRO A 21 7.15 10.07 0.39
CA PRO A 21 5.92 9.85 1.13
C PRO A 21 4.67 9.99 0.26
N LYS A 22 4.67 10.88 -0.74
CA LYS A 22 3.51 11.08 -1.63
C LYS A 22 3.21 9.82 -2.45
N LEU A 23 4.23 9.10 -2.88
CA LEU A 23 4.07 7.85 -3.62
C LEU A 23 3.51 6.74 -2.73
N ALA A 24 3.94 6.68 -1.46
CA ALA A 24 3.38 5.75 -0.48
C ALA A 24 1.89 5.99 -0.23
N VAL A 25 1.48 7.24 -0.04
CA VAL A 25 0.05 7.58 0.08
C VAL A 25 -0.72 7.21 -1.19
N PHE A 26 -0.19 7.53 -2.37
CA PHE A 26 -0.86 7.22 -3.63
C PHE A 26 -1.05 5.71 -3.84
N CYS A 27 -0.03 4.88 -3.54
CA CYS A 27 -0.15 3.43 -3.58
C CYS A 27 -1.19 2.90 -2.57
N GLY A 28 -1.23 3.47 -1.36
CA GLY A 28 -2.24 3.12 -0.36
C GLY A 28 -3.68 3.42 -0.83
N ILE A 29 -3.89 4.59 -1.43
CA ILE A 29 -5.19 4.98 -2.00
C ILE A 29 -5.58 4.06 -3.16
N LEU A 30 -4.65 3.73 -4.05
CA LEU A 30 -4.90 2.77 -5.14
C LEU A 30 -5.32 1.40 -4.60
N CYS A 31 -4.68 0.90 -3.54
CA CYS A 31 -5.08 -0.36 -2.91
C CYS A 31 -6.51 -0.32 -2.38
N LEU A 32 -6.93 0.79 -1.75
CA LEU A 32 -8.32 0.97 -1.32
C LEU A 32 -9.28 1.08 -2.51
N PHE A 33 -8.89 1.83 -3.55
CA PHE A 33 -9.75 2.00 -4.73
C PHE A 33 -9.97 0.69 -5.46
N LEU A 34 -8.95 -0.18 -5.53
CA LEU A 34 -9.11 -1.52 -6.05
C LEU A 34 -9.87 -2.45 -5.08
N SER A 35 -9.78 -2.28 -3.77
CA SER A 35 -10.50 -3.17 -2.84
C SER A 35 -12.02 -2.99 -2.89
N ILE A 36 -12.51 -1.78 -3.15
CA ILE A 36 -13.94 -1.45 -3.27
C ILE A 36 -14.68 -2.34 -4.29
N PRO A 37 -14.29 -2.40 -5.57
CA PRO A 37 -14.97 -3.27 -6.54
C PRO A 37 -14.82 -4.75 -6.17
N LEU A 38 -13.70 -5.18 -5.58
CA LEU A 38 -13.56 -6.57 -5.14
C LEU A 38 -14.53 -6.94 -4.00
N PHE A 39 -14.79 -6.03 -3.06
CA PHE A 39 -15.85 -6.22 -2.07
C PHE A 39 -17.24 -6.26 -2.74
N SER A 40 -17.49 -5.42 -3.75
CA SER A 40 -18.74 -5.45 -4.50
C SER A 40 -18.95 -6.76 -5.26
N PHE A 41 -17.87 -7.39 -5.74
CA PHE A 41 -17.90 -8.71 -6.38
C PHE A 41 -17.80 -9.88 -5.39
N TRP A 42 -17.90 -9.62 -4.07
CA TRP A 42 -17.84 -10.64 -3.02
C TRP A 42 -16.50 -11.42 -2.97
N ILE A 43 -15.41 -10.81 -3.45
CA ILE A 43 -14.05 -11.39 -3.45
C ILE A 43 -13.30 -10.97 -2.18
N PHE A 44 -13.81 -11.40 -1.02
CA PHE A 44 -13.38 -10.91 0.30
C PHE A 44 -11.89 -11.13 0.61
N PHE A 45 -11.35 -12.33 0.40
CA PHE A 45 -9.95 -12.64 0.74
C PHE A 45 -8.91 -11.82 -0.04
N THR A 46 -9.24 -11.39 -1.25
CA THR A 46 -8.33 -10.53 -2.01
C THR A 46 -8.56 -9.08 -1.61
N ALA A 47 -9.82 -8.64 -1.47
CA ALA A 47 -10.16 -7.29 -1.02
C ALA A 47 -9.54 -6.95 0.35
N GLU A 48 -9.66 -7.84 1.33
CA GLU A 48 -9.08 -7.69 2.68
C GLU A 48 -7.55 -7.54 2.62
N ARG A 49 -6.87 -8.35 1.79
CA ARG A 49 -5.42 -8.22 1.63
C ARG A 49 -5.03 -6.88 1.01
N LEU A 50 -5.79 -6.35 0.06
CA LEU A 50 -5.56 -4.98 -0.44
C LEU A 50 -5.72 -3.93 0.66
N THR A 51 -6.68 -4.10 1.58
CA THR A 51 -6.83 -3.17 2.71
C THR A 51 -5.63 -3.23 3.68
N TRP A 52 -5.09 -4.43 3.95
CA TRP A 52 -3.85 -4.58 4.71
C TRP A 52 -2.64 -3.94 4.02
N TYR A 53 -2.54 -4.08 2.70
CA TYR A 53 -1.49 -3.43 1.90
C TYR A 53 -1.59 -1.90 1.94
N ALA A 54 -2.82 -1.37 1.86
CA ALA A 54 -3.05 0.06 2.00
C ALA A 54 -2.56 0.56 3.36
N ALA A 55 -2.91 -0.14 4.45
CA ALA A 55 -2.45 0.20 5.79
C ALA A 55 -0.91 0.21 5.89
N ALA A 56 -0.24 -0.78 5.32
CA ALA A 56 1.22 -0.84 5.28
C ALA A 56 1.84 0.34 4.51
N PHE A 57 1.26 0.73 3.36
CA PHE A 57 1.72 1.90 2.60
C PHE A 57 1.51 3.22 3.34
N PHE A 58 0.37 3.40 4.01
CA PHE A 58 0.15 4.59 4.83
C PHE A 58 1.08 4.65 6.03
N PHE A 59 1.33 3.52 6.69
CA PHE A 59 2.30 3.45 7.77
C PHE A 59 3.72 3.83 7.29
N LEU A 60 4.13 3.32 6.13
CA LEU A 60 5.40 3.70 5.50
C LEU A 60 5.44 5.20 5.15
N ALA A 61 4.35 5.77 4.65
CA ALA A 61 4.24 7.21 4.37
C ALA A 61 4.44 8.05 5.65
N ILE A 62 3.81 7.66 6.75
CA ILE A 62 3.95 8.32 8.06
C ILE A 62 5.41 8.29 8.50
N ILE A 63 6.08 7.13 8.40
CA ILE A 63 7.50 7.01 8.71
C ILE A 63 8.34 7.99 7.88
N PHE A 64 8.09 8.08 6.57
CA PHE A 64 8.81 9.01 5.70
C PHE A 64 8.53 10.48 6.03
N TYR A 65 7.30 10.84 6.36
CA TYR A 65 6.97 12.19 6.80
C TYR A 65 7.68 12.54 8.11
N LEU A 66 7.73 11.62 9.08
CA LEU A 66 8.45 11.82 10.33
C LEU A 66 9.95 12.04 10.10
N PHE A 67 10.59 11.22 9.26
CA PHE A 67 12.01 11.40 8.93
C PHE A 67 12.28 12.68 8.13
N LYS A 68 11.35 13.09 7.26
CA LYS A 68 11.47 14.34 6.52
C LYS A 68 11.33 15.56 7.43
N PHE A 69 10.45 15.50 8.42
CA PHE A 69 10.25 16.61 9.37
C PHE A 69 11.44 16.79 10.32
N LYS A 70 12.16 15.71 10.65
CA LYS A 70 13.34 15.73 11.52
C LYS A 70 14.60 16.31 10.84
N LYS A 71 14.59 16.49 9.51
CA LYS A 71 15.74 16.96 8.72
C LYS A 71 15.51 18.38 8.25
#